data_AF-A0A2D4MY90-F1
#
_entry.id   AF-A0A2D4MY90-F1
#
_cell.length_a   1.000
_cell.length_b   1.000
_cell.length_c   1.000
_cell.angle_alpha   90.00
_cell.angle_beta   90.00
_cell.angle_gamma   90.00
#
_symmetry.space_group_name_H-M   'P 1'
#
loop_
_entity.id
_entity.type
_entity.pdbx_description
1 polymer ?
#
loop_
_entity_poly.entity_id
_entity_poly.type
_entity_poly.pdbx_seq_one_letter_code
_entity_poly.pdbx_strand_id
1 'polypeptide(L)'
;LDQRWEAMANTSGVGDPGLLRMSIASQFFSGEETAEIDTMTTSEKVVDLLNQAALIVNESKITILKQVQELIINKDPTLLDNFLDEIIAFQADKSVEVRKFVIGFIEEA
;
A
#
# COMPACT_ATOMS: atom_id res chain seq x y z
N LEU A 1 9.27 75.67 -21.81
CA LEU A 1 8.79 74.54 -22.63
C LEU A 1 7.77 73.82 -21.76
N ASP A 2 6.67 74.49 -21.45
CA ASP A 2 5.41 74.45 -22.24
C ASP A 2 5.03 72.99 -22.49
N GLN A 3 4.16 72.44 -21.63
CA GLN A 3 2.76 72.10 -21.96
C GLN A 3 2.69 71.21 -23.20
N ARG A 4 1.91 70.12 -23.21
CA ARG A 4 0.81 69.96 -24.19
C ARG A 4 0.22 68.53 -24.22
N TRP A 5 -0.91 68.38 -23.52
CA TRP A 5 -2.11 67.59 -23.87
C TRP A 5 -2.04 66.06 -24.09
N GLU A 6 -2.81 65.39 -23.22
CA GLU A 6 -3.61 64.19 -23.43
C GLU A 6 -3.87 63.79 -24.90
N ALA A 7 -3.88 62.48 -25.18
CA ALA A 7 -5.13 61.72 -25.30
C ALA A 7 -4.98 60.44 -26.14
N MET A 8 -5.89 59.50 -25.87
CA MET A 8 -6.38 58.41 -26.73
C MET A 8 -5.50 57.14 -26.75
N ALA A 9 -5.83 56.14 -25.95
CA ALA A 9 -6.89 55.15 -26.14
C ALA A 9 -6.66 54.17 -27.31
N ASN A 10 -6.55 52.91 -26.92
CA ASN A 10 -7.08 51.73 -27.62
C ASN A 10 -6.33 51.23 -28.86
N THR A 11 -5.49 50.21 -28.68
CA THR A 11 -5.43 49.09 -29.63
C THR A 11 -5.43 47.77 -28.87
N SER A 12 -6.58 47.11 -28.95
CA SER A 12 -6.88 45.70 -28.74
C SER A 12 -5.73 44.71 -29.01
N GLY A 13 -5.69 43.66 -28.20
CA GLY A 13 -5.49 42.29 -28.68
C GLY A 13 -4.07 41.73 -28.60
N VAL A 14 -3.67 41.29 -27.40
CA VAL A 14 -2.70 40.18 -27.30
C VAL A 14 -3.29 39.17 -26.32
N GLY A 15 -3.56 37.98 -26.86
CA GLY A 15 -4.11 36.86 -26.14
C GLY A 15 -3.19 36.36 -25.04
N ASP A 16 -3.87 35.81 -24.03
CA ASP A 16 -3.38 34.87 -23.03
C ASP A 16 -2.38 33.86 -23.62
N PRO A 17 -1.31 33.53 -22.89
CA PRO A 17 -1.41 32.29 -22.12
C PRO A 17 -0.91 32.45 -20.68
N GLY A 18 -1.81 32.16 -19.73
CA GLY A 18 -1.51 31.23 -18.65
C GLY A 18 -0.37 31.61 -17.71
N LEU A 19 -0.57 32.66 -16.91
CA LEU A 19 0.03 32.74 -15.57
C LEU A 19 -1.08 32.91 -14.54
N LEU A 20 -1.84 31.82 -14.34
CA LEU A 20 -2.61 31.65 -13.13
C LEU A 20 -1.63 31.64 -11.95
N ARG A 21 -1.64 32.74 -11.18
CA ARG A 21 -1.21 32.74 -9.77
C ARG A 21 -2.00 31.65 -9.05
N MET A 22 -1.47 30.44 -9.00
CA MET A 22 -1.97 29.43 -8.10
C MET A 22 -1.43 29.69 -6.70
N SER A 23 -2.36 29.77 -5.75
CA SER A 23 -2.20 30.31 -4.40
C SER A 23 -1.29 29.47 -3.50
N ILE A 24 -0.54 30.16 -2.63
CA ILE A 24 0.38 29.59 -1.61
C ILE A 24 -0.37 28.77 -0.53
N ALA A 25 -1.70 28.79 -0.50
CA ALA A 25 -2.52 28.08 0.50
C ALA A 25 -2.57 26.55 0.33
N SER A 26 -2.13 25.99 -0.80
CA SER A 26 -2.12 24.53 -1.01
C SER A 26 -0.97 23.80 -0.29
N GLN A 27 0.03 24.53 0.23
CA GLN A 27 1.13 23.92 0.98
C GLN A 27 0.77 23.58 2.44
N PHE A 28 -0.45 23.92 2.89
CA PHE A 28 -0.89 23.66 4.28
C PHE A 28 -1.83 22.43 4.43
N PHE A 29 -1.98 21.64 3.37
CA PHE A 29 -2.71 20.35 3.40
C PHE A 29 -1.87 19.20 2.82
N SER A 30 -0.55 19.36 2.76
CA SER A 30 0.32 18.19 2.74
C SER A 30 0.32 17.65 4.16
N GLY A 31 -0.53 16.65 4.38
CA GLY A 31 -0.65 15.95 5.64
C GLY A 31 0.72 15.56 6.19
N GLU A 32 1.21 16.38 7.11
CA GLU A 32 2.11 15.95 8.15
C GLU A 32 1.26 15.20 9.18
N GLU A 33 0.77 14.03 8.76
CA GLU A 33 0.15 13.04 9.62
C GLU A 33 0.98 11.77 9.46
N THR A 34 2.03 11.68 10.29
CA THR A 34 2.64 10.41 10.74
C THR A 34 3.05 9.41 9.65
N ALA A 35 4.09 9.73 8.85
CA ALA A 35 4.71 8.77 7.93
C ALA A 35 5.92 8.03 8.56
N GLU A 36 5.92 7.79 9.88
CA GLU A 36 6.98 7.03 10.58
C GLU A 36 6.58 5.57 10.92
N ILE A 37 5.42 5.11 10.46
CA ILE A 37 4.92 3.74 10.72
C ILE A 37 4.29 3.16 9.44
N ASP A 38 5.08 2.81 8.41
CA ASP A 38 4.72 1.72 7.47
C ASP A 38 5.83 1.48 6.43
N THR A 39 6.98 0.95 6.85
CA THR A 39 7.97 0.39 5.91
C THR A 39 8.30 -1.07 6.21
N MET A 40 7.35 -1.82 6.80
CA MET A 40 7.53 -3.27 6.88
C MET A 40 7.50 -3.85 5.48
N THR A 41 8.59 -4.53 5.12
CA THR A 41 8.67 -5.27 3.87
C THR A 41 7.66 -6.42 3.87
N THR A 42 7.27 -6.88 2.68
CA THR A 42 6.32 -8.00 2.55
C THR A 42 6.83 -9.25 3.29
N SER A 43 8.14 -9.54 3.23
CA SER A 43 8.75 -10.66 3.95
C SER A 43 8.66 -10.52 5.46
N GLU A 44 8.95 -9.33 6.02
CA GLU A 44 8.79 -9.07 7.46
C GLU A 44 7.34 -9.27 7.91
N LYS A 45 6.39 -8.79 7.11
CA LYS A 45 4.97 -8.98 7.40
C LYS A 45 4.56 -10.45 7.38
N VAL A 46 5.07 -11.24 6.44
CA VAL A 46 4.81 -12.69 6.38
C VAL A 46 5.38 -13.40 7.61
N VAL A 47 6.61 -13.06 8.01
CA VAL A 47 7.24 -13.62 9.23
C VAL A 47 6.41 -13.31 10.47
N ASP A 48 5.95 -12.06 10.63
CA ASP A 48 5.13 -11.67 11.77
C ASP A 48 3.80 -12.45 11.81
N LEU A 49 3.11 -12.55 10.67
CA LEU A 49 1.86 -13.31 10.55
C LEU A 49 2.05 -14.80 10.84
N LEU A 50 3.10 -15.44 10.33
CA LEU A 50 3.38 -16.86 10.60
C LEU A 50 3.64 -17.12 12.09
N ASN A 51 4.41 -16.24 12.73
CA ASN A 51 4.65 -16.30 14.17
C ASN A 51 3.35 -16.10 14.98
N GLN A 52 2.50 -15.16 14.58
CA GLN A 52 1.18 -14.99 15.20
C GLN A 52 0.30 -16.24 15.03
N ALA A 53 0.25 -16.83 13.84
CA ALA A 53 -0.53 -18.03 13.56
C ALA A 53 -0.08 -19.24 14.39
N ALA A 54 1.22 -19.37 14.65
CA ALA A 54 1.79 -20.42 15.48
C ALA A 54 1.35 -20.33 16.95
N LEU A 55 1.10 -19.11 17.46
CA LEU A 55 0.65 -18.87 18.84
C LEU A 55 -0.86 -19.05 19.04
N ILE A 56 -1.64 -18.97 17.96
CA ILE A 56 -3.09 -19.16 18.02
C ILE A 56 -3.42 -20.65 18.16
N VAL A 57 -4.26 -21.00 19.13
CA VAL A 57 -4.65 -22.40 19.41
C VAL A 57 -5.99 -22.80 18.78
N ASN A 58 -6.74 -21.82 18.25
CA ASN A 58 -8.04 -22.03 17.65
C ASN A 58 -8.00 -21.84 16.12
N GLU A 59 -9.16 -21.97 15.48
CA GLU A 59 -9.29 -21.92 14.01
C GLU A 59 -9.13 -20.50 13.45
N SER A 60 -9.09 -19.46 14.28
CA SER A 60 -8.85 -18.08 13.84
C SER A 60 -7.48 -17.91 13.17
N LYS A 61 -6.54 -18.84 13.37
CA LYS A 61 -5.25 -18.84 12.65
C LYS A 61 -5.43 -18.98 11.13
N ILE A 62 -6.51 -19.62 10.67
CA ILE A 62 -6.82 -19.76 9.23
C ILE A 62 -6.94 -18.38 8.59
N THR A 63 -7.50 -17.40 9.30
CA THR A 63 -7.61 -16.01 8.81
C THR A 63 -6.25 -15.35 8.62
N ILE A 64 -5.26 -15.71 9.46
CA ILE A 64 -3.88 -15.22 9.33
C ILE A 64 -3.17 -15.96 8.20
N LEU A 65 -3.31 -17.28 8.11
CA LEU A 65 -2.70 -18.08 7.04
C LEU A 65 -3.22 -17.67 5.65
N LYS A 66 -4.50 -17.28 5.54
CA LYS A 66 -5.06 -16.67 4.31
C LYS A 66 -4.40 -15.35 3.94
N GLN A 67 -4.06 -14.51 4.92
CA GLN A 67 -3.33 -13.28 4.66
C GLN A 67 -1.91 -13.58 4.18
N VAL A 68 -1.25 -14.57 4.77
CA VAL A 68 0.07 -15.02 4.29
C VAL A 68 -0.03 -15.51 2.85
N GLN A 69 -1.01 -16.36 2.52
CA GLN A 69 -1.27 -16.84 1.16
C GLN A 69 -1.40 -15.67 0.16
N GLU A 70 -2.22 -14.66 0.47
CA GLU A 70 -2.36 -13.49 -0.39
C GLU A 70 -1.02 -12.77 -0.64
N LEU A 71 -0.16 -12.69 0.38
CA LEU A 71 1.14 -12.04 0.28
C LEU A 71 2.15 -12.84 -0.55
N ILE A 72 2.20 -14.16 -0.38
CA ILE A 72 3.24 -15.01 -1.00
C ILE A 72 2.80 -15.68 -2.31
N ILE A 73 1.50 -15.67 -2.64
CA ILE A 73 0.97 -16.17 -3.92
C ILE A 73 0.64 -15.01 -4.86
N ASN A 74 -0.08 -14.01 -4.37
CA ASN A 74 -0.62 -12.93 -5.22
C ASN A 74 0.26 -11.67 -5.23
N LYS A 75 0.80 -11.25 -4.07
CA LYS A 75 1.55 -9.99 -3.97
C LYS A 75 3.01 -10.12 -4.36
N ASP A 76 3.72 -11.10 -3.80
CA ASP A 76 5.14 -11.34 -4.08
C ASP A 76 5.44 -12.85 -4.14
N PRO A 77 5.22 -13.49 -5.32
CA PRO A 77 5.39 -14.93 -5.50
C PRO A 77 6.83 -15.40 -5.32
N THR A 78 7.82 -14.50 -5.32
CA THR A 78 9.23 -14.87 -5.07
C THR A 78 9.47 -15.31 -3.63
N LEU A 79 8.55 -14.97 -2.72
CA LEU A 79 8.61 -15.35 -1.32
C LEU A 79 8.09 -16.76 -1.05
N LEU A 80 7.37 -17.38 -1.99
CA LEU A 80 6.77 -18.71 -1.79
C LEU A 80 7.79 -19.76 -1.35
N ASP A 81 8.88 -19.92 -2.11
CA ASP A 81 9.95 -20.89 -1.79
C ASP A 81 10.60 -20.64 -0.43
N ASN A 82 10.60 -19.38 0.04
CA ASN A 82 11.20 -18.99 1.30
C ASN A 82 10.34 -19.33 2.52
N PHE A 83 9.02 -19.48 2.34
CA PHE A 83 8.06 -19.68 3.44
C PHE A 83 7.21 -20.95 3.30
N LEU A 84 7.51 -21.79 2.30
CA LEU A 84 6.74 -22.99 2.00
C LEU A 84 6.79 -24.00 3.16
N ASP A 85 7.96 -24.23 3.75
CA ASP A 85 8.14 -25.16 4.86
C ASP A 85 7.33 -24.72 6.09
N GLU A 86 7.28 -23.41 6.37
CA GLU A 86 6.52 -22.83 7.47
C GLU A 86 5.00 -23.03 7.29
N ILE A 87 4.48 -22.91 6.06
CA ILE A 87 3.06 -23.19 5.78
C ILE A 87 2.78 -24.70 5.91
N ILE A 88 3.65 -25.55 5.36
CA ILE A 88 3.49 -27.01 5.43
C ILE A 88 3.53 -27.51 6.87
N ALA A 89 4.27 -26.85 7.77
CA ALA A 89 4.32 -27.22 9.19
C ALA A 89 2.92 -27.25 9.85
N PHE A 90 1.96 -26.44 9.37
CA PHE A 90 0.58 -26.44 9.86
C PHE A 90 -0.23 -27.68 9.46
N GLN A 91 0.30 -28.56 8.59
CA GLN A 91 -0.35 -29.84 8.28
C GLN A 91 -0.48 -30.77 9.50
N ALA A 92 0.36 -30.56 10.52
CA ALA A 92 0.32 -31.32 11.77
C ALA A 92 -0.63 -30.70 12.82
N ASP A 93 -1.34 -29.62 12.49
CA ASP A 93 -2.25 -28.96 13.42
C ASP A 93 -3.42 -29.88 13.83
N LYS A 94 -3.92 -29.70 15.06
CA LYS A 94 -5.03 -30.48 15.61
C LYS A 94 -6.35 -30.19 14.88
N SER A 95 -6.57 -28.95 14.45
CA SER A 95 -7.77 -28.57 13.71
C SER A 95 -7.76 -29.19 12.31
N VAL A 96 -8.86 -29.89 11.99
CA VAL A 96 -9.08 -30.46 10.65
C VAL A 96 -9.15 -29.36 9.60
N GLU A 97 -9.76 -28.22 9.93
CA GLU A 97 -9.93 -27.10 9.00
C GLU A 97 -8.59 -26.45 8.65
N VAL A 98 -7.66 -26.37 9.60
CA VAL A 98 -6.29 -25.92 9.33
C VAL A 98 -5.58 -26.89 8.38
N ARG A 99 -5.71 -28.20 8.58
CA ARG A 99 -5.11 -29.20 7.67
C ARG A 99 -5.71 -29.14 6.27
N LYS A 100 -7.03 -28.97 6.14
CA LYS A 100 -7.70 -28.76 4.84
C LYS A 100 -7.21 -27.50 4.15
N PHE A 101 -7.01 -26.42 4.91
CA PHE A 101 -6.47 -25.18 4.38
C PHE A 101 -5.08 -25.39 3.78
N VAL A 102 -4.17 -26.08 4.49
CA VAL A 102 -2.82 -26.36 3.98
C VAL A 102 -2.85 -27.17 2.68
N ILE A 103 -3.76 -28.14 2.56
CA ILE A 103 -3.94 -28.89 1.31
C ILE A 103 -4.40 -27.95 0.18
N GLY A 104 -5.42 -27.13 0.42
CA GLY A 104 -5.91 -26.17 -0.58
C GLY A 104 -4.86 -25.10 -0.96
N PHE A 105 -3.99 -24.73 -0.02
CA PHE A 105 -2.85 -23.84 -0.30
C PHE A 105 -1.88 -24.49 -1.29
N ILE A 106 -1.53 -25.77 -1.11
CA ILE A 106 -0.61 -26.51 -1.99
C ILE A 106 -1.20 -26.67 -3.40
N GLU A 107 -2.53 -26.76 -3.54
CA GLU A 107 -3.20 -26.82 -4.85
C GLU A 107 -3.19 -25.49 -5.60
N GLU A 108 -3.09 -24.36 -4.89
CA GLU A 108 -3.10 -23.01 -5.47
C GLU A 108 -1.68 -22.48 -5.80
N ALA A 109 -0.66 -23.02 -5.14
CA ALA A 109 0.74 -22.62 -5.25
C ALA A 109 1.46 -23.17 -6.50
#